data_AF-A0A6J4FBR7-F1
#
_entry.id   AF-A0A6J4FBR7-F1
#
_cell.length_a   1.000
_cell.length_b   1.000
_cell.length_c   1.000
_cell.angle_alpha   90.00
_cell.angle_beta   90.00
_cell.angle_gamma   90.00
#
_symmetry.space_group_name_H-M   'P 1'
#
loop_
_entity.id
_entity.type
_entity.pdbx_description
1 polymer ?
#
loop_
_entity_poly.entity_id
_entity_poly.type
_entity_poly.pdbx_seq_one_letter_code
_entity_poly.pdbx_strand_id
1 'polypeptide(L)' 'MGSFSIWHWLIVLVIVLLLFGAGKIPKLMGDMAKGVKAFKKGLNEDEDGAATPAAPAAGSPQIDGQAQPKPAEKEPAKH' A
#
# COMPACT_ATOMS: atom_id res chain seq x y z
N MET A 1 33.13 10.46 -21.58
CA MET A 1 31.95 10.44 -22.48
C MET A 1 30.72 10.33 -21.58
N GLY A 2 30.12 11.48 -21.26
CA GLY A 2 29.04 11.60 -20.28
C GLY A 2 27.74 11.08 -20.86
N SER A 3 27.58 9.76 -20.80
CA SER A 3 26.41 9.02 -21.27
C SER A 3 25.16 9.60 -20.60
N PHE A 4 24.45 10.45 -21.35
CA PHE A 4 23.09 10.89 -21.11
C PHE A 4 22.86 11.50 -19.72
N SER A 5 23.17 12.80 -19.64
CA SER A 5 22.85 13.72 -18.56
C SER A 5 21.56 13.34 -17.82
N ILE A 6 21.58 13.40 -16.48
CA ILE A 6 20.43 13.13 -15.58
C ILE A 6 19.15 13.84 -16.06
N TRP A 7 19.31 15.00 -16.71
CA TRP A 7 18.24 15.74 -17.36
C TRP A 7 17.46 14.97 -18.45
N HIS A 8 18.13 14.12 -19.23
CA HIS A 8 17.50 13.28 -20.24
C HIS A 8 16.60 12.23 -19.60
N TRP A 9 17.09 11.55 -18.57
CA TRP A 9 16.31 10.55 -17.83
C TRP A 9 15.06 11.16 -17.19
N LEU A 10 15.15 12.41 -16.69
CA LEU A 10 13.99 13.12 -16.16
C LEU A 10 12.92 13.37 -17.24
N ILE A 11 13.34 13.82 -18.43
CA ILE A 11 12.44 14.03 -19.58
C ILE A 11 11.76 12.71 -20.00
N VAL A 12 12.52 11.62 -20.07
CA VAL A 12 12.00 10.31 -20.47
C VAL A 12 10.97 9.82 -19.44
N LEU A 13 11.25 9.99 -18.14
CA LEU A 13 10.34 9.59 -17.07
C LEU A 13 9.00 10.33 -17.18
N VAL A 14 9.03 11.64 -17.49
CA VAL A 14 7.82 12.45 -17.70
C VAL A 14 7.00 11.94 -18.88
N ILE A 15 7.64 11.64 -20.01
CA ILE A 15 6.95 11.10 -21.21
C ILE A 15 6.32 9.73 -20.90
N VAL A 16 7.04 8.87 -20.19
CA VAL A 16 6.51 7.56 -19.77
C VAL A 16 5.31 7.73 -18.84
N LEU A 17 5.37 8.65 -17.87
CA LEU A 17 4.22 8.96 -17.01
C LEU A 17 3.02 9.50 -17.79
N LEU A 18 3.23 10.29 -18.84
CA LEU A 18 2.15 10.80 -19.71
C LEU A 18 1.51 9.68 -20.55
N LEU A 19 2.31 8.75 -21.10
CA LEU A 19 1.81 7.64 -21.93
C LEU A 19 1.08 6.57 -21.11
N PHE A 20 1.63 6.22 -19.95
CA PHE A 20 1.06 5.18 -19.10
C PHE A 20 0.01 5.73 -18.12
N GLY A 21 0.07 7.04 -17.83
CA GLY A 21 -0.78 7.73 -16.86
C GLY A 21 -0.33 7.49 -15.40
N ALA A 22 -0.57 8.49 -14.54
CA ALA A 22 -0.19 8.44 -13.12
C ALA A 22 -0.90 7.34 -12.31
N GLY A 23 -1.98 6.74 -12.82
CA GLY A 23 -2.72 5.67 -12.12
C GLY A 23 -2.19 4.26 -12.37
N LYS A 24 -1.56 3.99 -13.51
CA LYS A 24 -1.13 2.62 -13.87
C LYS A 24 0.22 2.25 -13.27
N ILE A 25 1.17 3.20 -13.22
CA ILE A 25 2.51 2.95 -12.68
C ILE A 25 2.49 2.58 -11.19
N PRO A 26 1.79 3.30 -10.29
CA PRO A 26 1.75 2.93 -8.88
C PRO A 26 1.08 1.59 -8.61
N LYS A 27 0.04 1.23 -9.39
CA LYS A 27 -0.65 -0.06 -9.26
C LYS A 27 0.27 -1.22 -9.64
N LEU A 28 0.92 -1.14 -10.80
CA LEU A 28 1.86 -2.16 -11.28
C LEU A 28 3.11 -2.24 -10.40
N MET A 29 3.67 -1.10 -10.01
CA MET A 29 4.82 -1.04 -9.11
C MET A 29 4.48 -1.59 -7.72
N GLY A 30 3.26 -1.38 -7.22
CA GLY A 30 2.80 -1.90 -5.94
C GLY A 30 2.75 -3.43 -5.90
N ASP A 31 2.23 -4.06 -6.96
CA ASP A 31 2.19 -5.53 -7.05
C ASP A 31 3.59 -6.13 -7.26
N MET A 32 4.43 -5.48 -8.07
CA MET A 32 5.84 -5.85 -8.23
C MET A 32 6.64 -5.69 -6.92
N ALA A 33 6.43 -4.58 -6.20
CA ALA A 33 7.12 -4.31 -4.93
C ALA A 33 6.74 -5.33 -3.84
N LYS A 34 5.48 -5.77 -3.79
CA LYS A 34 5.06 -6.86 -2.89
C LYS A 34 5.78 -8.16 -3.21
N GLY A 35 5.90 -8.53 -4.49
CA GLY A 35 6.63 -9.74 -4.91
C GLY A 35 8.12 -9.67 -4.56
N VAL A 36 8.78 -8.55 -4.86
CA VAL A 36 10.19 -8.33 -4.51
C VAL A 36 10.40 -8.30 -3.00
N LYS A 37 9.48 -7.71 -2.23
CA LYS A 37 9.55 -7.68 -0.76
C LYS A 37 9.35 -9.07 -0.14
N ALA A 38 8.43 -9.88 -0.68
CA ALA A 38 8.24 -11.26 -0.26
C ALA A 38 9.47 -12.12 -0.59
N PHE A 39 10.07 -11.92 -1.76
CA PHE A 39 11.31 -12.60 -2.15
C PHE A 39 12.47 -12.21 -1.21
N LYS A 40 12.69 -10.91 -1.00
CA LYS A 40 13.70 -10.40 -0.06
C LYS A 40 13.49 -10.94 1.36
N LYS A 41 12.23 -11.00 1.80
CA LYS A 41 11.86 -11.53 3.11
C LYS A 41 12.13 -13.04 3.22
N GLY A 42 11.76 -13.83 2.21
CA GLY A 42 12.08 -15.26 2.18
C GLY A 42 13.59 -15.53 2.26
N LEU A 43 14.39 -14.79 1.48
CA LEU A 43 15.84 -14.89 1.55
C LEU A 43 16.43 -14.49 2.91
N ASN A 44 15.80 -13.55 3.63
CA ASN A 44 16.25 -13.17 4.98
C ASN A 44 15.73 -14.12 6.06
N GLU A 45 14.55 -14.73 5.87
CA GLU A 45 14.01 -15.75 6.79
C GLU A 45 14.82 -17.05 6.73
N ASP A 46 15.48 -17.36 5.61
CA ASP A 46 16.41 -18.46 5.47
C ASP A 46 17.76 -18.22 6.21
N GLU A 47 18.15 -16.96 6.46
CA GLU A 47 19.41 -16.60 7.15
C GLU A 47 19.22 -16.22 8.62
N ASP A 48 18.11 -15.58 8.99
CA ASP A 48 17.85 -15.09 10.35
C ASP A 48 16.38 -15.36 10.73
N GLY A 49 16.18 -16.44 11.48
CA GLY A 49 14.85 -16.82 11.98
C GLY A 49 14.20 -15.71 12.79
N ALA A 50 13.05 -15.22 12.30
CA ALA A 50 12.09 -14.32 12.94
C ALA A 50 12.30 -12.79 12.77
N ALA A 51 11.66 -12.23 11.73
CA ALA A 51 11.15 -10.86 11.78
C ALA A 51 9.77 -10.74 11.10
N THR A 52 8.76 -10.52 11.94
CA THR A 52 7.33 -10.23 11.70
C THR A 52 7.04 -9.32 10.48
N PRO A 53 5.92 -9.52 9.75
CA PRO A 53 5.59 -8.81 8.52
C PRO A 53 5.33 -7.31 8.74
N ALA A 54 6.24 -6.46 8.24
CA ALA A 54 5.96 -5.05 8.05
C ALA A 54 5.08 -4.83 6.81
N ALA A 55 3.77 -4.89 7.01
CA ALA A 55 2.78 -4.27 6.14
C ALA A 55 2.62 -2.79 6.53
N PRO A 56 2.83 -1.83 5.62
CA PRO A 56 2.24 -0.51 5.74
C PRO A 56 1.03 -0.40 4.81
N ALA A 57 -0.03 0.18 5.38
CA ALA A 57 -1.32 0.50 4.81
C ALA A 57 -1.31 1.04 3.37
N ALA A 58 -2.23 0.52 2.56
CA ALA A 58 -2.93 1.27 1.53
C ALA A 58 -4.30 0.60 1.31
N GLY A 59 -5.21 0.85 2.25
CA GLY A 59 -6.54 0.23 2.27
C GLY A 59 -7.39 0.72 3.43
N SER A 60 -7.65 2.02 3.50
CA SER A 60 -8.83 2.57 4.16
C SER A 60 -9.22 3.84 3.39
N PRO A 61 -10.47 3.93 2.92
CA PRO A 61 -11.57 4.24 3.82
C PRO A 61 -12.43 3.01 4.12
N GLN A 62 -12.41 2.57 5.37
CA GLN A 62 -13.53 1.87 5.98
C GLN A 62 -14.68 2.89 6.06
N ILE A 63 -15.55 2.89 5.05
CA ILE A 63 -16.91 3.45 5.14
C ILE A 63 -17.88 2.29 5.40
N ASP A 64 -17.58 1.48 6.41
CA ASP A 64 -18.49 0.45 6.89
C ASP A 64 -19.38 1.08 7.96
N GLY A 65 -20.69 1.00 7.72
CA GLY A 65 -21.71 1.69 8.48
C GLY A 65 -21.58 1.53 9.99
N GLN A 66 -21.73 2.66 10.69
CA GLN A 66 -22.27 2.66 12.05
C GLN A 66 -23.71 2.13 12.01
N ALA A 67 -23.84 0.81 11.98
CA ALA A 67 -24.98 0.12 12.55
C ALA A 67 -24.49 -0.53 13.85
N GLN A 68 -24.64 0.21 14.96
CA GLN A 68 -25.18 -0.25 16.25
C GLN A 68 -24.67 0.61 17.41
N PRO A 69 -25.61 1.16 18.19
CA PRO A 69 -25.61 0.90 19.61
C PRO A 69 -26.72 -0.11 19.90
N LYS A 70 -26.28 -1.33 20.25
CA LYS A 70 -27.12 -2.36 20.88
C LYS A 70 -27.48 -1.90 22.31
N PRO A 71 -28.44 -2.56 22.98
CA PRO A 71 -29.64 -2.04 23.61
C PRO A 71 -29.39 -1.56 25.06
N ALA A 72 -29.97 -0.43 25.43
CA ALA A 72 -30.10 -0.02 26.83
C ALA A 72 -31.58 0.21 27.14
N GLU A 73 -32.32 -0.90 27.21
CA GLU A 73 -33.54 -1.00 27.99
C GLU A 73 -33.19 -0.72 29.45
N LYS A 74 -33.35 0.53 29.87
CA LYS A 74 -33.57 0.90 31.27
C LYS A 74 -34.96 1.52 31.35
N GLU A 75 -35.91 0.64 31.56
CA GLU A 75 -37.17 0.86 32.28
C GLU A 75 -37.02 1.98 33.34
N PRO A 76 -37.71 3.13 33.20
CA PRO A 76 -38.09 3.94 34.33
C PRO A 76 -39.49 3.50 34.76
N ALA A 77 -39.52 2.62 35.78
CA ALA A 77 -40.71 2.29 36.54
C ALA A 77 -41.38 3.60 37.03
N LYS A 78 -42.66 3.73 36.66
CA LYS A 78 -43.64 4.57 37.35
C LYS A 78 -44.67 3.62 37.95
N HIS A 79 -44.46 3.13 39.17
CA HIS A 79 -45.47 3.02 40.23
C HIS A 79 -44.87 2.48 41.52
#